data_AF-A0A8J7ARY3-F1
#
_entry.id   AF-A0A8J7ARY3-F1
#
_cell.length_a   1.000
_cell.length_b   1.000
_cell.length_c   1.000
_cell.angle_alpha   90.00
_cell.angle_beta   90.00
_cell.angle_gamma   90.00
#
_symmetry.space_group_name_H-M   'P 1'
#
loop_
_entity.id
_entity.type
_entity.pdbx_description
1 polymer ?
#
loop_
_entity_poly.entity_id
_entity_poly.type
_entity_poly.pdbx_seq_one_letter_code
_entity_poly.pdbx_strand_id
1 'polypeptide(L)'
;MSSYLIYHPSRAVSKFETTVVYHDHIGGNQDPYVYNAQFLHTYCHITQMKPNVGDINFWVSGDTFPNFSHLYCDLVFIVAEKVYWENVNTIDRSDEIVDTDEAYNDHYRWVHQHYFRKRRRRYTLKADRKRSFQPQDSERKLIDIIPFLMEQGMTIDALRKGLRAGFNSKPLQLESSTSSLYNWLELSASVKLDGMQLQNLRKSNPHLASL
;
A
#
# COMPACT_ATOMS: atom_id res chain seq x y z
N MET A 1 -18.02 6.11 0.01
CA MET A 1 -16.57 5.89 -0.11
C MET A 1 -16.14 5.12 1.13
N SER A 2 -15.73 3.87 0.97
CA SER A 2 -15.20 3.05 2.06
C SER A 2 -13.68 3.19 2.08
N SER A 3 -13.10 3.07 3.26
CA SER A 3 -11.66 3.26 3.42
C SER A 3 -11.14 2.35 4.49
N TYR A 4 -9.90 1.91 4.31
CA TYR A 4 -9.26 1.01 5.24
C TYR A 4 -7.91 1.55 5.66
N LEU A 5 -7.60 1.46 6.96
CA LEU A 5 -6.23 1.43 7.44
C LEU A 5 -5.72 0.00 7.31
N ILE A 6 -4.66 -0.20 6.53
CA ILE A 6 -4.08 -1.50 6.25
C ILE A 6 -2.70 -1.53 6.90
N TYR A 7 -2.60 -2.21 8.03
CA TYR A 7 -1.33 -2.34 8.73
C TYR A 7 -0.36 -3.24 7.95
N HIS A 8 0.86 -2.77 7.81
CA HIS A 8 1.99 -3.52 7.30
C HIS A 8 3.17 -3.50 8.29
N PRO A 9 3.96 -4.58 8.37
CA PRO A 9 5.22 -4.59 9.11
C PRO A 9 6.18 -3.47 8.68
N SER A 10 7.22 -3.27 9.50
CA SER A 10 8.27 -2.27 9.27
C SER A 10 8.78 -2.26 7.83
N ARG A 11 8.84 -1.06 7.25
CA ARG A 11 9.29 -0.84 5.87
C ARG A 11 10.81 -0.89 5.77
N ALA A 12 11.29 -1.43 4.66
CA ALA A 12 12.65 -1.17 4.20
C ALA A 12 12.75 0.28 3.72
N VAL A 13 13.94 0.85 3.79
CA VAL A 13 14.21 2.24 3.38
C VAL A 13 15.39 2.28 2.44
N SER A 14 15.17 2.79 1.23
CA SER A 14 16.22 3.09 0.28
C SER A 14 16.43 4.60 0.20
N LYS A 15 17.69 5.03 0.31
CA LYS A 15 18.07 6.45 0.28
C LYS A 15 18.88 6.73 -0.98
N PHE A 16 18.41 7.72 -1.73
CA PHE A 16 19.06 8.30 -2.90
C PHE A 16 19.40 9.76 -2.58
N GLU A 17 20.21 10.41 -3.41
CA GLU A 17 20.69 11.78 -3.16
C GLU A 17 19.55 12.76 -2.78
N THR A 18 18.44 12.70 -3.51
CA THR A 18 17.31 13.63 -3.33
C THR A 18 16.02 12.95 -2.91
N THR A 19 16.00 11.62 -2.76
CA THR A 19 14.76 10.86 -2.54
C THR A 19 14.96 9.78 -1.49
N VAL A 20 13.98 9.61 -0.62
CA VAL A 20 13.89 8.47 0.31
C VAL A 20 12.65 7.69 -0.08
N VAL A 21 12.78 6.38 -0.26
CA VAL A 21 11.66 5.51 -0.60
C VAL A 21 11.46 4.50 0.51
N TYR A 22 10.24 4.45 1.04
CA TYR A 22 9.81 3.39 1.96
C TYR A 22 9.09 2.31 1.15
N HIS A 23 9.54 1.07 1.26
CA HIS A 23 9.02 -0.03 0.46
C HIS A 23 9.11 -1.36 1.24
N ASP A 24 8.60 -2.43 0.64
CA ASP A 24 8.73 -3.77 1.21
C ASP A 24 10.15 -4.31 1.05
N HIS A 25 10.51 -5.30 1.86
CA HIS A 25 11.78 -6.01 1.64
C HIS A 25 11.80 -6.63 0.25
N ILE A 26 12.92 -6.47 -0.45
CA ILE A 26 13.10 -6.94 -1.82
C ILE A 26 13.22 -8.47 -1.94
N GLY A 27 13.18 -9.24 -0.85
CA GLY A 27 13.27 -10.71 -0.88
C GLY A 27 11.95 -11.43 -1.15
N GLY A 28 11.11 -10.89 -2.02
CA GLY A 28 9.78 -11.44 -2.30
C GLY A 28 8.82 -10.42 -2.94
N ASN A 29 7.53 -10.68 -2.78
CA ASN A 29 6.46 -9.81 -3.27
C ASN A 29 6.50 -8.41 -2.66
N GLN A 30 6.44 -7.36 -3.49
CA GLN A 30 6.36 -5.96 -3.05
C GLN A 30 4.93 -5.41 -3.26
N ASP A 31 4.05 -5.54 -2.26
CA ASP A 31 2.63 -5.14 -2.31
C ASP A 31 2.29 -4.31 -1.06
N PRO A 32 1.97 -3.02 -1.19
CA PRO A 32 1.45 -2.36 -2.39
C PRO A 32 2.50 -1.61 -3.24
N TYR A 33 3.75 -1.59 -2.79
CA TYR A 33 4.83 -0.80 -3.37
C TYR A 33 5.42 -1.48 -4.59
N VAL A 34 4.59 -1.66 -5.61
CA VAL A 34 5.11 -2.03 -6.92
C VAL A 34 5.68 -0.77 -7.55
N TYR A 35 6.93 -0.83 -7.97
CA TYR A 35 7.61 0.20 -8.75
C TYR A 35 7.01 0.33 -10.15
N ASN A 36 5.76 0.77 -10.21
CA ASN A 36 4.92 0.84 -11.39
C ASN A 36 4.13 2.16 -11.37
N ALA A 37 3.76 2.64 -12.55
CA ALA A 37 3.03 3.90 -12.69
C ALA A 37 1.74 3.95 -11.83
N GLN A 38 1.12 2.78 -11.61
CA GLN A 38 0.05 2.58 -10.64
C GLN A 38 0.57 1.64 -9.55
N PHE A 39 0.43 2.04 -8.30
CA PHE A 39 0.57 1.11 -7.17
C PHE A 39 -0.42 -0.03 -7.35
N LEU A 40 0.00 -1.25 -6.98
CA LEU A 40 -0.80 -2.46 -7.17
C LEU A 40 -1.12 -3.07 -5.83
N HIS A 41 -2.30 -3.66 -5.69
CA HIS A 41 -2.66 -4.42 -4.50
C HIS A 41 -3.41 -5.69 -4.88
N THR A 42 -2.82 -6.86 -4.58
CA THR A 42 -3.36 -8.17 -5.01
C THR A 42 -3.39 -9.20 -3.90
N TYR A 43 -2.38 -9.26 -3.04
CA TYR A 43 -2.13 -10.45 -2.23
C TYR A 43 -2.58 -10.28 -0.78
N CYS A 44 -1.81 -9.49 -0.02
CA CYS A 44 -2.04 -9.30 1.40
C CYS A 44 -3.38 -8.59 1.62
N HIS A 45 -4.20 -9.02 2.56
CA HIS A 45 -5.47 -8.35 2.96
C HIS A 45 -6.59 -8.20 1.91
N ILE A 46 -6.35 -8.45 0.62
CA ILE A 46 -7.37 -8.28 -0.45
C ILE A 46 -8.65 -9.06 -0.17
N THR A 47 -8.49 -10.15 0.60
CA THR A 47 -9.57 -11.04 0.96
C THR A 47 -10.42 -10.54 2.12
N GLN A 48 -9.92 -9.61 2.90
CA GLN A 48 -10.53 -9.11 4.13
C GLN A 48 -11.27 -7.79 3.91
N MET A 49 -11.15 -7.22 2.71
CA MET A 49 -11.76 -5.94 2.32
C MET A 49 -12.80 -6.13 1.22
N LYS A 50 -13.63 -5.08 1.03
CA LYS A 50 -14.55 -4.96 -0.11
C LYS A 50 -14.36 -3.60 -0.82
N PRO A 51 -13.17 -3.34 -1.40
CA PRO A 51 -12.86 -2.07 -2.04
C PRO A 51 -13.60 -1.93 -3.38
N ASN A 52 -14.03 -0.71 -3.66
CA ASN A 52 -14.65 -0.26 -4.90
C ASN A 52 -13.77 0.80 -5.56
N VAL A 53 -13.99 1.03 -6.87
CA VAL A 53 -13.37 2.16 -7.55
C VAL A 53 -13.78 3.47 -6.88
N GLY A 54 -12.81 4.35 -6.64
CA GLY A 54 -12.96 5.61 -5.91
C GLY A 54 -12.73 5.52 -4.40
N ASP A 55 -12.64 4.31 -3.82
CA ASP A 55 -12.30 4.14 -2.41
C ASP A 55 -10.84 4.54 -2.12
N ILE A 56 -10.57 5.02 -0.90
CA ILE A 56 -9.23 5.48 -0.48
C ILE A 56 -8.73 4.58 0.65
N ASN A 57 -7.66 3.84 0.40
CA ASN A 57 -7.02 3.00 1.40
C ASN A 57 -5.72 3.64 1.86
N PHE A 58 -5.41 3.50 3.14
CA PHE A 58 -4.18 4.00 3.73
C PHE A 58 -3.37 2.82 4.24
N TRP A 59 -2.21 2.60 3.64
CA TRP A 59 -1.24 1.67 4.17
C TRP A 59 -0.46 2.36 5.26
N VAL A 60 -0.28 1.64 6.37
CA VAL A 60 0.30 2.19 7.58
C VAL A 60 1.29 1.23 8.22
N SER A 61 2.33 1.78 8.83
CA SER A 61 3.31 1.04 9.63
C SER A 61 3.46 1.67 11.01
N GLY A 62 3.66 0.84 12.02
CA GLY A 62 3.80 1.28 13.41
C GLY A 62 5.25 1.15 13.86
N ASP A 63 5.67 2.00 14.80
CA ASP A 63 6.97 1.91 15.46
C ASP A 63 7.17 0.57 16.20
N THR A 64 6.11 0.06 16.83
CA THR A 64 6.03 -1.28 17.42
C THR A 64 4.66 -1.90 17.18
N PHE A 65 4.54 -3.23 17.07
CA PHE A 65 3.23 -3.86 16.88
C PHE A 65 3.02 -5.03 17.84
N PRO A 66 1.84 -5.16 18.48
CA PRO A 66 0.63 -4.33 18.32
C PRO A 66 0.62 -3.01 19.11
N ASN A 67 1.63 -2.74 19.95
CA ASN A 67 1.60 -1.66 20.95
C ASN A 67 2.18 -0.32 20.44
N PHE A 68 1.97 0.03 19.16
CA PHE A 68 2.54 1.23 18.56
C PHE A 68 2.17 2.51 19.30
N SER A 69 3.10 3.44 19.41
CA SER A 69 2.83 4.83 19.84
C SER A 69 2.72 5.79 18.66
N HIS A 70 3.20 5.37 17.49
CA HIS A 70 3.15 6.12 16.23
C HIS A 70 2.59 5.21 15.13
N LEU A 71 1.79 5.77 14.22
CA LEU A 71 1.28 5.07 13.06
C LEU A 71 1.56 5.90 11.82
N TYR A 72 2.59 5.53 11.08
CA TYR A 72 3.05 6.26 9.91
C TYR A 72 2.24 5.87 8.68
N CYS A 73 1.78 6.85 7.89
CA CYS A 73 1.16 6.57 6.61
C CYS A 73 2.24 6.30 5.56
N ASP A 74 2.29 5.05 5.13
CA ASP A 74 3.26 4.61 4.12
C ASP A 74 2.79 4.95 2.69
N LEU A 75 1.48 4.83 2.41
CA LEU A 75 0.88 5.06 1.09
C LEU A 75 -0.59 5.41 1.21
N VAL A 76 -0.96 6.48 0.51
CA VAL A 76 -2.33 6.82 0.15
C VAL A 76 -2.66 6.12 -1.16
N PHE A 77 -3.57 5.14 -1.15
CA PHE A 77 -3.96 4.33 -2.30
C PHE A 77 -5.41 4.63 -2.69
N ILE A 78 -5.61 5.38 -3.77
CA ILE A 78 -6.96 5.60 -4.32
C ILE A 78 -7.22 4.55 -5.38
N VAL A 79 -8.27 3.76 -5.22
CA VAL A 79 -8.61 2.69 -6.17
C VAL A 79 -9.12 3.31 -7.47
N ALA A 80 -8.31 3.28 -8.53
CA ALA A 80 -8.75 3.68 -9.87
C ALA A 80 -9.38 2.51 -10.62
N GLU A 81 -8.82 1.31 -10.46
CA GLU A 81 -9.27 0.12 -11.20
C GLU A 81 -9.30 -1.11 -10.30
N LYS A 82 -10.19 -2.04 -10.66
CA LYS A 82 -10.30 -3.37 -10.06
C LYS A 82 -10.35 -4.40 -11.18
N VAL A 83 -9.20 -5.01 -11.45
CA VAL A 83 -9.03 -5.95 -12.57
C VAL A 83 -9.05 -7.37 -12.04
N TYR A 84 -9.96 -8.19 -12.55
CA TYR A 84 -10.07 -9.59 -12.14
C TYR A 84 -9.11 -10.46 -12.92
N TRP A 85 -8.49 -11.40 -12.23
CA TRP A 85 -7.62 -12.38 -12.86
C TRP A 85 -8.48 -13.37 -13.66
N GLU A 86 -7.95 -13.80 -14.80
CA GLU A 86 -8.55 -14.90 -15.57
C GLU A 86 -8.36 -16.21 -14.82
N ASN A 87 -7.11 -16.49 -14.45
CA ASN A 87 -6.74 -17.66 -13.66
C ASN A 87 -6.44 -17.28 -12.22
N VAL A 88 -7.09 -17.95 -11.25
CA VAL A 88 -7.07 -17.51 -9.85
C VAL A 88 -5.71 -17.70 -9.16
N ASN A 89 -4.82 -18.56 -9.66
CA ASN A 89 -3.54 -18.89 -9.03
C ASN A 89 -2.37 -18.96 -10.03
N THR A 90 -2.58 -18.55 -11.27
CA THR A 90 -1.55 -18.48 -12.31
C THR A 90 -1.70 -17.16 -13.04
N ILE A 91 -0.57 -16.63 -13.50
CA ILE A 91 -0.51 -15.37 -14.24
C ILE A 91 0.71 -15.40 -15.14
N ASP A 92 0.51 -15.05 -16.39
CA ASP A 92 1.57 -14.98 -17.38
C ASP A 92 2.02 -13.53 -17.59
N ARG A 93 3.25 -13.35 -18.04
CA ARG A 93 3.83 -12.02 -18.32
C ARG A 93 3.01 -11.22 -19.34
N SER A 94 2.34 -11.93 -20.25
CA SER A 94 1.54 -11.36 -21.31
C SER A 94 0.09 -11.07 -20.92
N ASP A 95 -0.34 -11.42 -19.71
CA ASP A 95 -1.71 -11.17 -19.27
C ASP A 95 -1.97 -9.66 -19.21
N GLU A 96 -3.13 -9.20 -19.71
CA GLU A 96 -3.48 -7.77 -19.81
C GLU A 96 -3.41 -7.03 -18.46
N ILE A 97 -3.59 -7.75 -17.35
CA ILE A 97 -3.49 -7.20 -16.01
C ILE A 97 -2.06 -6.76 -15.65
N VAL A 98 -1.04 -7.34 -16.29
CA VAL A 98 0.39 -7.07 -16.07
C VAL A 98 0.81 -5.82 -16.82
N ASP A 99 1.14 -4.76 -16.08
CA ASP A 99 1.46 -3.45 -16.68
C ASP A 99 2.84 -3.41 -17.35
N THR A 100 3.82 -4.07 -16.74
CA THR A 100 5.24 -4.03 -17.13
C THR A 100 5.96 -5.31 -16.68
N ASP A 101 7.13 -5.58 -17.27
CA ASP A 101 8.00 -6.67 -16.84
C ASP A 101 8.47 -6.51 -15.39
N GLU A 102 8.72 -5.27 -14.94
CA GLU A 102 9.05 -4.97 -13.55
C GLU A 102 7.88 -5.32 -12.62
N ALA A 103 6.65 -4.92 -12.95
CA ALA A 103 5.48 -5.30 -12.17
C ALA A 103 5.29 -6.83 -12.13
N TYR A 104 5.58 -7.54 -13.22
CA TYR A 104 5.56 -9.00 -13.20
C TYR A 104 6.59 -9.56 -12.22
N ASN A 105 7.83 -9.09 -12.31
CA ASN A 105 8.95 -9.58 -11.53
C ASN A 105 8.83 -9.26 -10.04
N ASP A 106 8.39 -8.05 -9.72
CA ASP A 106 8.39 -7.54 -8.36
C ASP A 106 7.10 -7.92 -7.59
N HIS A 107 6.05 -8.32 -8.31
CA HIS A 107 4.73 -8.60 -7.74
C HIS A 107 4.09 -9.89 -8.29
N TYR A 108 3.71 -9.93 -9.56
CA TYR A 108 2.80 -10.98 -10.06
C TYR A 108 3.37 -12.41 -10.02
N ARG A 109 4.68 -12.59 -10.29
CA ARG A 109 5.32 -13.92 -10.29
C ARG A 109 5.28 -14.61 -8.92
N TRP A 110 5.06 -13.86 -7.85
CA TRP A 110 5.00 -14.35 -6.48
C TRP A 110 3.63 -14.96 -6.12
N VAL A 111 2.71 -15.11 -7.08
CA VAL A 111 1.39 -15.76 -6.88
C VAL A 111 1.48 -17.13 -6.19
N HIS A 112 2.56 -17.88 -6.43
CA HIS A 112 2.80 -19.18 -5.83
C HIS A 112 2.99 -19.13 -4.30
N GLN A 113 3.51 -18.01 -3.76
CA GLN A 113 3.61 -17.78 -2.31
C GLN A 113 2.25 -17.42 -1.69
N HIS A 114 1.31 -16.94 -2.50
CA HIS A 114 0.01 -16.43 -2.07
C HIS A 114 -1.14 -17.22 -2.68
N TYR A 115 -1.12 -18.55 -2.55
CA TYR A 115 -2.13 -19.42 -3.13
C TYR A 115 -3.54 -19.09 -2.60
N PHE A 116 -4.45 -18.78 -3.52
CA PHE A 116 -5.81 -18.33 -3.22
C PHE A 116 -6.76 -19.50 -3.22
N ARG A 117 -7.15 -19.93 -2.02
CA ARG A 117 -8.10 -21.05 -1.79
C ARG A 117 -9.56 -20.62 -1.72
N LYS A 118 -9.88 -19.34 -1.94
CA LYS A 118 -11.24 -18.82 -1.77
C LYS A 118 -12.06 -19.04 -3.04
N ARG A 119 -13.37 -19.27 -2.88
CA ARG A 119 -14.32 -19.47 -3.99
C ARG A 119 -14.57 -18.24 -4.87
N ARG A 120 -14.14 -17.05 -4.43
CA ARG A 120 -14.31 -15.81 -5.22
C ARG A 120 -13.20 -15.67 -6.26
N ARG A 121 -13.38 -14.77 -7.22
CA ARG A 121 -12.33 -14.39 -8.17
C ARG A 121 -11.23 -13.59 -7.46
N ARG A 122 -9.97 -13.86 -7.81
CA ARG A 122 -8.83 -12.99 -7.47
C ARG A 122 -8.89 -11.73 -8.32
N TYR A 123 -8.45 -10.61 -7.76
CA TYR A 123 -8.35 -9.34 -8.47
C TYR A 123 -7.12 -8.58 -8.00
N THR A 124 -6.64 -7.67 -8.84
CA THR A 124 -5.67 -6.63 -8.51
C THR A 124 -6.39 -5.30 -8.49
N LEU A 125 -6.16 -4.52 -7.45
CA LEU A 125 -6.49 -3.09 -7.47
C LEU A 125 -5.32 -2.34 -8.08
N LYS A 126 -5.61 -1.39 -8.96
CA LYS A 126 -4.63 -0.44 -9.47
C LYS A 126 -4.97 0.94 -8.95
N ALA A 127 -3.96 1.63 -8.42
CA ALA A 127 -4.14 2.94 -7.82
C ALA A 127 -4.30 4.03 -8.88
N ASP A 128 -4.88 5.17 -8.50
CA ASP A 128 -4.86 6.39 -9.30
C ASP A 128 -3.42 6.89 -9.42
N ARG A 129 -2.95 7.10 -10.66
CA ARG A 129 -1.56 7.46 -11.00
C ARG A 129 -1.11 8.80 -10.40
N LYS A 130 -2.03 9.73 -10.19
CA LYS A 130 -1.71 11.12 -9.82
C LYS A 130 -2.10 11.45 -8.39
N ARG A 131 -3.14 10.78 -7.89
CA ARG A 131 -3.71 11.08 -6.57
C ARG A 131 -3.26 10.10 -5.49
N SER A 132 -2.64 8.98 -5.87
CA SER A 132 -2.04 8.04 -4.92
C SER A 132 -0.56 8.36 -4.77
N PHE A 133 -0.07 8.38 -3.53
CA PHE A 133 1.30 8.80 -3.24
C PHE A 133 1.76 8.31 -1.87
N GLN A 134 3.07 8.20 -1.71
CA GLN A 134 3.72 8.07 -0.41
C GLN A 134 3.92 9.46 0.21
N PRO A 135 3.20 9.80 1.30
CA PRO A 135 3.33 11.10 1.96
C PRO A 135 4.58 11.15 2.84
N GLN A 136 5.36 12.23 2.74
CA GLN A 136 6.52 12.47 3.58
C GLN A 136 6.59 13.94 4.03
N ASP A 137 7.18 14.16 5.21
CA ASP A 137 7.47 15.49 5.74
C ASP A 137 8.68 16.15 5.04
N SER A 138 9.05 17.35 5.50
CA SER A 138 10.19 18.11 4.96
C SER A 138 11.54 17.44 5.21
N GLU A 139 11.62 16.51 6.17
CA GLU A 139 12.79 15.68 6.46
C GLU A 139 12.77 14.34 5.70
N ARG A 140 11.81 14.15 4.79
CA ARG A 140 11.59 12.92 4.01
C ARG A 140 11.24 11.71 4.89
N LYS A 141 10.66 11.94 6.06
CA LYS A 141 10.12 10.89 6.94
C LYS A 141 8.64 10.68 6.66
N LEU A 142 8.15 9.46 6.89
CA LEU A 142 6.72 9.19 6.83
C LEU A 142 5.95 9.98 7.89
N ILE A 143 4.74 10.40 7.55
CA ILE A 143 3.91 11.23 8.43
C ILE A 143 3.15 10.34 9.42
N ASP A 144 3.27 10.61 10.73
CA ASP A 144 2.47 9.98 11.78
C ASP A 144 1.03 10.50 11.76
N ILE A 145 0.07 9.59 11.59
CA ILE A 145 -1.36 9.93 11.47
C ILE A 145 -2.11 9.83 12.80
N ILE A 146 -1.49 9.34 13.87
CA ILE A 146 -2.17 9.20 15.17
C ILE A 146 -2.71 10.54 15.69
N PRO A 147 -1.94 11.66 15.69
CA PRO A 147 -2.45 12.94 16.17
C PRO A 147 -3.75 13.34 15.46
N PHE A 148 -3.77 13.23 14.13
CA PHE A 148 -4.96 13.51 13.32
C PHE A 148 -6.13 12.58 13.69
N LEU A 149 -5.90 11.26 13.77
CA LEU A 149 -6.97 10.31 14.09
C LEU A 149 -7.55 10.54 15.50
N MET A 150 -6.72 10.96 16.45
CA MET A 150 -7.16 11.33 17.80
C MET A 150 -8.03 12.59 17.81
N GLU A 151 -7.69 13.60 17.02
CA GLU A 151 -8.54 14.79 16.82
C GLU A 151 -9.90 14.43 16.20
N GLN A 152 -9.95 13.36 15.40
CA GLN A 152 -11.18 12.79 14.84
C GLN A 152 -11.94 11.87 15.82
N GLY A 153 -11.47 11.75 17.07
CA GLY A 153 -12.13 10.97 18.12
C GLY A 153 -11.73 9.49 18.21
N MET A 154 -10.73 9.04 17.43
CA MET A 154 -10.20 7.67 17.57
C MET A 154 -9.16 7.61 18.68
N THR A 155 -9.35 6.71 19.65
CA THR A 155 -8.32 6.47 20.67
C THR A 155 -7.24 5.52 20.14
N ILE A 156 -6.02 5.68 20.64
CA ILE A 156 -4.91 4.77 20.31
C ILE A 156 -5.24 3.31 20.65
N ASP A 157 -5.94 3.07 21.76
CA ASP A 157 -6.38 1.73 22.16
C ASP A 157 -7.41 1.14 21.20
N ALA A 158 -8.31 1.97 20.64
CA ALA A 158 -9.24 1.52 19.60
C ALA A 158 -8.48 1.13 18.32
N LEU A 159 -7.47 1.93 17.92
CA LEU A 159 -6.61 1.62 16.77
C LEU A 159 -5.84 0.30 16.99
N ARG A 160 -5.20 0.12 18.15
CA ARG A 160 -4.45 -1.10 18.50
C ARG A 160 -5.34 -2.34 18.56
N LYS A 161 -6.59 -2.22 19.03
CA LYS A 161 -7.57 -3.32 19.04
C LYS A 161 -8.12 -3.62 17.65
N GLY A 162 -8.29 -2.59 16.82
CA GLY A 162 -8.88 -2.67 15.49
C GLY A 162 -7.91 -3.23 14.44
N LEU A 163 -6.66 -2.78 14.46
CA LEU A 163 -5.60 -3.26 13.56
C LEU A 163 -5.05 -4.59 14.05
N ARG A 164 -4.87 -5.53 13.11
CA ARG A 164 -4.22 -6.81 13.36
C ARG A 164 -3.12 -7.04 12.33
N ALA A 165 -1.97 -7.55 12.75
CA ALA A 165 -0.87 -8.00 11.89
C ALA A 165 -0.72 -9.53 11.90
N GLY A 166 0.02 -10.07 10.94
CA GLY A 166 0.32 -11.50 10.86
C GLY A 166 -0.81 -12.38 10.31
N PHE A 167 -0.82 -13.67 10.71
CA PHE A 167 -1.86 -14.61 10.31
C PHE A 167 -3.21 -14.18 10.93
N ASN A 168 -4.18 -13.78 10.09
CA ASN A 168 -5.41 -13.05 10.45
C ASN A 168 -5.26 -11.54 10.66
N SER A 169 -4.27 -10.91 10.03
CA SER A 169 -4.27 -9.47 9.86
C SER A 169 -5.62 -8.99 9.33
N LYS A 170 -6.07 -7.80 9.74
CA LYS A 170 -7.37 -7.26 9.33
C LYS A 170 -7.24 -5.76 9.12
N PRO A 171 -7.59 -5.28 7.92
CA PRO A 171 -7.75 -3.85 7.68
C PRO A 171 -8.84 -3.29 8.58
N LEU A 172 -8.55 -2.14 9.21
CA LEU A 172 -9.51 -1.42 10.02
C LEU A 172 -10.31 -0.49 9.09
N GLN A 173 -11.62 -0.69 9.02
CA GLN A 173 -12.47 0.19 8.23
C GLN A 173 -12.62 1.56 8.92
N LEU A 174 -12.47 2.64 8.16
CA LEU A 174 -12.74 4.00 8.60
C LEU A 174 -14.16 4.38 8.19
N GLU A 175 -15.06 4.53 9.15
CA GLU A 175 -16.47 4.86 8.90
C GLU A 175 -16.69 6.36 8.66
N SER A 176 -15.92 7.21 9.33
CA SER A 176 -15.85 8.66 9.17
C SER A 176 -14.38 9.09 9.06
N SER A 177 -14.11 10.27 8.51
CA SER A 177 -12.76 10.88 8.38
C SER A 177 -11.87 10.45 7.20
N THR A 178 -12.38 9.67 6.23
CA THR A 178 -11.60 9.33 5.03
C THR A 178 -11.10 10.56 4.27
N SER A 179 -12.04 11.39 3.78
CA SER A 179 -11.69 12.53 2.94
C SER A 179 -10.87 13.54 3.71
N SER A 180 -11.14 13.68 5.02
CA SER A 180 -10.39 14.54 5.93
C SER A 180 -8.95 14.06 6.09
N LEU A 181 -8.71 12.75 6.28
CA LEU A 181 -7.36 12.19 6.38
C LEU A 181 -6.60 12.34 5.06
N TYR A 182 -7.25 12.05 3.93
CA TYR A 182 -6.66 12.26 2.62
C TYR A 182 -6.24 13.72 2.42
N ASN A 183 -7.15 14.67 2.64
CA ASN A 183 -6.87 16.09 2.47
C ASN A 183 -5.78 16.57 3.44
N TRP A 184 -5.79 16.08 4.68
CA TRP A 184 -4.77 16.43 5.66
C TRP A 184 -3.39 15.92 5.25
N LEU A 185 -3.26 14.67 4.77
CA LEU A 185 -2.00 14.14 4.23
C LEU A 185 -1.57 14.89 2.97
N GLU A 186 -2.50 15.21 2.07
CA GLU A 186 -2.26 15.98 0.85
C GLU A 186 -1.71 17.39 1.17
N LEU A 187 -2.17 18.02 2.26
CA LEU A 187 -1.71 19.35 2.66
C LEU A 187 -0.44 19.31 3.51
N SER A 188 -0.28 18.28 4.36
CA SER A 188 0.83 18.18 5.31
C SER A 188 2.10 17.62 4.67
N ALA A 189 1.97 16.82 3.61
CA ALA A 189 3.12 16.24 2.92
C ALA A 189 3.91 17.30 2.14
N SER A 190 5.16 17.50 2.55
CA SER A 190 6.13 18.31 1.80
C SER A 190 6.68 17.57 0.59
N VAL A 191 6.72 16.24 0.66
CA VAL A 191 7.13 15.37 -0.44
C VAL A 191 6.03 14.33 -0.67
N LYS A 192 5.67 14.12 -1.92
CA LYS A 192 4.69 13.12 -2.37
C LYS A 192 5.33 12.31 -3.49
N LEU A 193 5.60 11.04 -3.22
CA LEU A 193 6.15 10.15 -4.24
C LEU A 193 5.01 9.38 -4.92
N ASP A 194 4.77 9.66 -6.19
CA ASP A 194 3.80 8.94 -7.00
C ASP A 194 4.40 7.67 -7.63
N GLY A 195 3.53 6.82 -8.20
CA GLY A 195 3.96 5.56 -8.81
C GLY A 195 4.89 5.74 -10.01
N MET A 196 4.74 6.84 -10.77
CA MET A 196 5.59 7.12 -11.93
C MET A 196 7.03 7.44 -11.48
N GLN A 197 7.19 8.25 -10.44
CA GLN A 197 8.49 8.55 -9.85
C GLN A 197 9.17 7.27 -9.34
N LEU A 198 8.42 6.41 -8.66
CA LEU A 198 8.96 5.13 -8.16
C LEU A 198 9.33 4.17 -9.30
N GLN A 199 8.51 4.07 -10.35
CA GLN A 199 8.84 3.26 -11.53
C GLN A 199 10.14 3.71 -12.19
N ASN A 200 10.32 5.03 -12.37
CA ASN A 200 11.55 5.57 -12.95
C ASN A 200 12.76 5.29 -12.05
N LEU A 201 12.59 5.41 -10.74
CA LEU A 201 13.62 5.11 -9.77
C LEU A 201 14.04 3.64 -9.83
N ARG A 202 13.10 2.70 -9.95
CA ARG A 202 13.37 1.27 -10.10
C ARG A 202 14.10 0.90 -11.39
N LYS A 203 13.76 1.55 -12.51
CA LYS A 203 14.45 1.34 -13.79
C LYS A 203 15.92 1.76 -13.70
N SER A 204 16.21 2.85 -13.01
CA SER A 204 17.57 3.33 -12.77
C SER A 204 18.31 2.54 -11.68
N ASN A 205 17.59 1.73 -10.88
CA ASN A 205 18.14 0.98 -9.75
C ASN A 205 17.71 -0.50 -9.79
N PRO A 206 18.28 -1.32 -10.69
CA PRO A 206 17.90 -2.72 -10.84
C PRO A 206 18.04 -3.59 -9.58
N HIS A 207 18.89 -3.17 -8.64
CA HIS A 207 19.09 -3.86 -7.36
C HIS A 207 17.87 -3.80 -6.42
N LEU A 208 16.88 -2.96 -6.71
CA LEU A 208 15.60 -2.92 -5.99
C LEU A 208 14.60 -3.97 -6.48
N ALA A 209 14.98 -4.76 -7.48
CA ALA A 209 14.19 -5.89 -7.97
C ALA A 209 13.89 -6.87 -6.85
N SER A 210 12.71 -7.48 -6.92
CA SER A 210 12.45 -8.63 -6.06
C SER A 210 13.38 -9.79 -6.41
N LEU A 211 14.10 -10.28 -5.40
CA LEU A 211 15.05 -11.40 -5.46
C LEU A 211 14.38 -12.70 -5.02
#